data_AF-A0A931CLU0-F1
#
_entry.id   AF-A0A931CLU0-F1
#
_cell.length_a   1.000
_cell.length_b   1.000
_cell.length_c   1.000
_cell.angle_alpha   90.00
_cell.angle_beta   90.00
_cell.angle_gamma   90.00
#
_symmetry.space_group_name_H-M   'P 1'
#
loop_
_entity.id
_entity.type
_entity.pdbx_description
1 polymer ?
#
loop_
_entity_poly.entity_id
_entity_poly.type
_entity_poly.pdbx_seq_one_letter_code
_entity_poly.pdbx_strand_id
1 'polypeptide(L)'
;MTTDTTTRQPKGVPVGGQFAATAHSDSVAALERPAIEDLTFSHNDDEYEIERDGNGRYTIYSDESEVASFTYDADPADRSALETAAVAALTEQNERLKLVTSPGARVLWTDPDGCAVHPGKVVAAEGEIVTVALTSGGEAEVFGNELTVDEAATSKHRDAISPIDTPVVWTDPSTGKKHHGRSLGSIGGDNFAIQIPFAGRGFSAAKAHDLELAAAGPPAPPVKFTEPNRKIRGHNFYAPKAVLSKVPALGATEDTPLEEKKFHLHYFTGGAANWYIAEYDPATGKAFGLMDPSGRGDGSWGYVSLPELEAYNPSGYRVIERDCYFSQGNLAHVTRNN
;
A
#
# COMPACT_ATOMS: atom_id res chain seq x y z
N MET A 1 -51.45 36.32 46.55
CA MET A 1 -52.51 35.39 46.10
C MET A 1 -51.86 34.06 45.90
N THR A 2 -52.06 33.15 46.85
CA THR A 2 -51.38 31.87 46.99
C THR A 2 -52.47 30.81 47.01
N THR A 3 -52.46 29.88 46.07
CA THR A 3 -53.41 28.77 46.02
C THR A 3 -52.70 27.49 46.42
N ASP A 4 -53.08 27.00 47.59
CA ASP A 4 -52.71 25.71 48.16
C ASP A 4 -53.61 24.62 47.58
N THR A 5 -53.02 23.53 47.06
CA THR A 5 -53.76 22.38 46.51
C THR A 5 -53.31 21.12 47.24
N THR A 6 -54.04 20.78 48.31
CA THR A 6 -53.89 19.52 49.03
C THR A 6 -54.86 18.49 48.44
N THR A 7 -54.35 17.45 47.77
CA THR A 7 -55.15 16.29 47.35
C THR A 7 -55.27 15.27 48.49
N ARG A 8 -56.52 14.99 48.87
CA ARG A 8 -56.92 13.95 49.83
C ARG A 8 -56.77 12.55 49.22
N GLN A 9 -56.20 11.63 49.99
CA GLN A 9 -56.18 10.19 49.70
C GLN A 9 -57.52 9.55 50.15
N PRO A 10 -58.15 8.68 49.34
CA PRO A 10 -59.40 8.03 49.73
C PRO A 10 -59.17 6.96 50.82
N LYS A 11 -60.08 6.97 51.80
CA LYS A 11 -60.06 6.12 53.00
C LYS A 11 -60.48 4.69 52.62
N GLY A 12 -59.58 3.71 52.73
CA GLY A 12 -59.97 2.30 52.56
C GLY A 12 -58.90 1.27 52.17
N VAL A 13 -57.65 1.66 51.91
CA VAL A 13 -56.58 0.67 51.60
C VAL A 13 -55.89 0.21 52.89
N PRO A 14 -55.89 -1.10 53.23
CA PRO A 14 -55.10 -1.60 54.35
C PRO A 14 -53.61 -1.43 54.05
N VAL A 15 -52.91 -0.67 54.88
CA VAL A 15 -51.45 -0.56 54.87
C VAL A 15 -50.91 -1.71 55.71
N GLY A 16 -50.35 -2.74 55.07
CA GLY A 16 -49.65 -3.82 55.76
C GLY A 16 -50.01 -5.22 55.28
N GLY A 17 -49.66 -5.54 54.03
CA GLY A 17 -49.56 -6.91 53.54
C GLY A 17 -48.12 -7.16 53.11
N GLN A 18 -47.29 -7.68 54.02
CA GLN A 18 -45.99 -8.26 53.65
C GLN A 18 -46.26 -9.51 52.82
N PHE A 19 -46.23 -9.37 51.49
CA PHE A 19 -46.04 -10.53 50.62
C PHE A 19 -44.56 -10.91 50.74
N ALA A 20 -44.28 -11.87 51.61
CA ALA A 20 -43.02 -12.61 51.55
C ALA A 20 -42.99 -13.29 50.19
N ALA A 21 -42.11 -12.82 49.30
CA ALA A 21 -41.71 -13.60 48.15
C ALA A 21 -40.93 -14.80 48.69
N THR A 22 -41.60 -15.92 48.94
CA THR A 22 -40.95 -17.23 48.93
C THR A 22 -40.45 -17.45 47.51
N ALA A 23 -39.26 -16.91 47.24
CA ALA A 23 -38.44 -17.33 46.13
C ALA A 23 -38.10 -18.80 46.38
N HIS A 24 -38.87 -19.69 45.75
CA HIS A 24 -38.37 -21.00 45.42
C HIS A 24 -37.20 -20.78 44.47
N SER A 25 -35.99 -20.71 45.03
CA SER A 25 -34.77 -20.98 44.30
C SER A 25 -34.67 -22.48 44.07
N ASP A 26 -35.69 -23.05 43.42
CA ASP A 26 -35.46 -24.26 42.67
C ASP A 26 -34.58 -23.79 41.52
N SER A 27 -33.29 -24.08 41.63
CA SER A 27 -32.38 -24.03 40.50
C SER A 27 -33.06 -24.80 39.39
N VAL A 28 -33.67 -24.06 38.45
CA VAL A 28 -34.16 -24.61 37.20
C VAL A 28 -32.97 -25.37 36.67
N ALA A 29 -33.08 -26.70 36.66
CA ALA A 29 -32.07 -27.56 36.06
C ALA A 29 -31.72 -26.89 34.75
N ALA A 30 -30.46 -26.47 34.61
CA ALA A 30 -29.98 -25.86 33.39
C ALA A 30 -30.43 -26.82 32.30
N LEU A 31 -31.42 -26.41 31.50
CA LEU A 31 -31.79 -27.14 30.31
C LEU A 31 -30.48 -27.27 29.57
N GLU A 32 -29.93 -28.48 29.55
CA GLU A 32 -28.77 -28.81 28.76
C GLU A 32 -29.11 -28.29 27.38
N ARG A 33 -28.50 -27.17 26.99
CA ARG A 33 -28.62 -26.66 25.63
C ARG A 33 -28.20 -27.86 24.79
N PRO A 34 -29.05 -28.36 23.89
CA PRO A 34 -28.69 -29.52 23.09
C PRO A 34 -27.32 -29.22 22.51
N ALA A 35 -26.35 -30.04 22.85
CA ALA A 35 -25.03 -29.94 22.27
C ALA A 35 -25.28 -30.04 20.77
N ILE A 36 -24.96 -28.97 20.05
CA ILE A 36 -24.95 -29.01 18.59
C ILE A 36 -23.69 -29.81 18.27
N GLU A 37 -23.82 -31.12 18.43
CA GLU A 37 -22.83 -32.10 18.02
C GLU A 37 -23.08 -32.28 16.52
N ASP A 38 -22.06 -31.95 15.75
CA ASP A 38 -21.88 -32.27 14.34
C ASP A 38 -22.91 -31.64 13.38
N LEU A 39 -22.62 -30.41 12.94
CA LEU A 39 -23.40 -29.74 11.91
C LEU A 39 -22.73 -29.93 10.54
N THR A 40 -23.44 -30.51 9.58
CA THR A 40 -23.00 -30.54 8.18
C THR A 40 -23.66 -29.43 7.36
N PHE A 41 -22.90 -28.82 6.45
CA PHE A 41 -23.43 -27.90 5.44
C PHE A 41 -22.66 -28.01 4.13
N SER A 42 -23.28 -27.59 3.02
CA SER A 42 -22.66 -27.62 1.70
C SER A 42 -22.33 -26.22 1.21
N HIS A 43 -21.13 -26.04 0.63
CA HIS A 43 -20.70 -24.78 0.02
C HIS A 43 -19.83 -25.06 -1.22
N ASN A 44 -20.14 -24.44 -2.36
CA ASN A 44 -19.46 -24.66 -3.65
C ASN A 44 -19.34 -26.14 -4.07
N ASP A 45 -20.39 -26.92 -3.85
CA ASP A 45 -20.46 -28.37 -4.12
C ASP A 45 -19.64 -29.28 -3.19
N ASP A 46 -18.96 -28.71 -2.19
CA ASP A 46 -18.26 -29.45 -1.14
C ASP A 46 -19.11 -29.56 0.13
N GLU A 47 -18.94 -30.64 0.89
CA GLU A 47 -19.56 -30.85 2.19
C GLU A 47 -18.56 -30.56 3.32
N TYR A 48 -19.02 -29.84 4.34
CA TYR A 48 -18.21 -29.42 5.48
C TYR A 48 -18.87 -29.84 6.78
N GLU A 49 -18.04 -30.24 7.73
CA GLU A 49 -18.43 -30.54 9.11
C GLU A 49 -18.03 -29.37 10.01
N ILE A 50 -18.90 -28.99 10.94
CA ILE A 50 -18.60 -27.99 11.96
C ILE A 50 -18.66 -28.63 13.33
N GLU A 51 -17.55 -28.53 14.06
CA GLU A 51 -17.49 -28.90 15.47
C GLU A 51 -17.36 -27.64 16.33
N ARG A 52 -17.91 -27.68 17.55
CA ARG A 52 -17.75 -26.61 18.54
C ARG A 52 -16.94 -27.11 19.73
N ASP A 53 -15.86 -26.43 20.05
CA ASP A 53 -15.04 -26.77 21.21
C ASP A 53 -15.69 -26.30 22.53
N GLY A 54 -15.14 -26.78 23.67
CA GLY A 54 -15.59 -26.39 25.00
C GLY A 54 -15.40 -24.90 25.35
N ASN A 55 -14.67 -24.15 24.51
CA ASN A 55 -14.43 -22.71 24.66
C ASN A 55 -15.37 -21.88 23.78
N GLY A 56 -16.21 -22.51 22.97
CA GLY A 56 -17.15 -21.84 22.07
C GLY A 56 -16.58 -21.45 20.71
N ARG A 57 -15.39 -21.94 20.35
CA ARG A 57 -14.83 -21.82 18.99
C ARG A 57 -15.46 -22.89 18.09
N TYR A 58 -15.79 -22.52 16.87
CA TYR A 58 -16.26 -23.43 15.84
C TYR A 58 -15.11 -23.73 14.87
N THR A 59 -14.91 -25.00 14.56
CA THR A 59 -13.91 -25.48 13.60
C THR A 59 -14.64 -26.13 12.44
N ILE A 60 -14.28 -25.72 11.22
CA ILE A 60 -14.83 -26.24 9.97
C ILE A 60 -13.84 -27.25 9.41
N TYR A 61 -14.33 -28.44 9.07
CA TYR A 61 -13.54 -29.51 8.49
C TYR A 61 -14.02 -29.86 7.09
N SER A 62 -13.08 -30.29 6.25
CA SER A 62 -13.31 -30.94 4.97
C SER A 62 -12.39 -32.16 4.90
N ASP A 63 -12.96 -33.35 4.64
CA ASP A 63 -12.22 -34.62 4.62
C ASP A 63 -11.28 -34.80 5.82
N GLU A 64 -11.80 -34.65 7.05
CA GLU A 64 -11.08 -34.75 8.33
C GLU A 64 -9.99 -33.68 8.57
N SER A 65 -9.85 -32.70 7.67
CA SER A 65 -8.85 -31.63 7.77
C SER A 65 -9.50 -30.31 8.19
N GLU A 66 -8.93 -29.63 9.19
CA GLU A 66 -9.37 -28.29 9.60
C GLU A 66 -9.09 -27.29 8.47
N VAL A 67 -10.14 -26.71 7.89
CA VAL A 67 -10.02 -25.71 6.83
C VAL A 67 -10.13 -24.29 7.36
N ALA A 68 -10.99 -24.05 8.35
CA ALA A 68 -11.21 -22.72 8.93
C ALA A 68 -11.76 -22.83 10.35
N SER A 69 -11.72 -21.73 11.11
CA SER A 69 -12.35 -21.66 12.42
C SER A 69 -12.85 -20.25 12.71
N PHE A 70 -13.86 -20.12 13.56
CA PHE A 70 -14.47 -18.84 13.89
C PHE A 70 -15.13 -18.86 15.28
N THR A 71 -15.37 -17.67 15.83
CA THR A 71 -16.18 -17.49 17.04
C THR A 71 -17.55 -16.97 16.65
N TYR A 72 -18.60 -17.48 17.31
CA TYR A 72 -19.97 -17.10 17.02
C TYR A 72 -20.75 -16.91 18.32
N ASP A 73 -21.10 -15.66 18.61
CA ASP A 73 -21.70 -15.23 19.88
C ASP A 73 -23.24 -15.30 19.89
N ALA A 74 -23.88 -15.57 18.74
CA ALA A 74 -25.34 -15.65 18.66
C ALA A 74 -25.87 -17.01 19.14
N ASP A 75 -27.20 -17.17 19.14
CA ASP A 75 -27.83 -18.43 19.53
C ASP A 75 -27.40 -19.53 18.55
N PRO A 76 -26.65 -20.54 18.98
CA PRO A 76 -26.21 -21.61 18.09
C PRO A 76 -27.39 -22.42 17.54
N ALA A 77 -28.58 -22.37 18.17
CA ALA A 77 -29.79 -22.97 17.62
C ALA A 77 -30.28 -22.30 16.33
N ASP A 78 -29.81 -21.08 16.02
CA ASP A 78 -30.05 -20.42 14.73
C ASP A 78 -29.07 -20.95 13.68
N ARG A 79 -29.42 -22.13 13.14
CA ARG A 79 -28.62 -22.82 12.11
C ARG A 79 -28.33 -21.94 10.89
N SER A 80 -29.28 -21.12 10.46
CA SER A 80 -29.10 -20.28 9.27
C SER A 80 -28.04 -19.20 9.51
N ALA A 81 -28.03 -18.60 10.70
CA ALA A 81 -27.04 -17.60 11.06
C ALA A 81 -25.66 -18.23 11.35
N LEU A 82 -25.61 -19.44 11.90
CA LEU A 82 -24.36 -20.21 12.05
C LEU A 82 -23.75 -20.60 10.69
N GLU A 83 -24.56 -21.11 9.75
CA GLU A 83 -24.12 -21.43 8.38
C GLU A 83 -23.60 -20.17 7.66
N THR A 84 -24.26 -19.03 7.85
CA THR A 84 -23.80 -17.74 7.29
C THR A 84 -22.43 -17.34 7.86
N ALA A 85 -22.21 -17.53 9.16
CA ALA A 85 -20.92 -17.27 9.80
C ALA A 85 -19.83 -18.24 9.32
N ALA A 86 -20.17 -19.51 9.13
CA ALA A 86 -19.25 -20.52 8.61
C ALA A 86 -18.81 -20.23 7.17
N VAL A 87 -19.75 -19.87 6.28
CA VAL A 87 -19.45 -19.46 4.90
C VAL A 87 -18.58 -18.19 4.88
N ALA A 88 -18.84 -17.23 5.78
CA ALA A 88 -17.99 -16.05 5.91
C ALA A 88 -16.56 -16.43 6.32
N ALA A 89 -16.40 -17.33 7.29
CA ALA A 89 -15.09 -17.82 7.72
C ALA A 89 -14.34 -18.57 6.60
N LEU A 90 -15.02 -19.43 5.84
CA LEU A 90 -14.44 -20.09 4.65
C LEU A 90 -14.01 -19.08 3.58
N THR A 91 -14.83 -18.05 3.34
CA THR A 91 -14.52 -17.01 2.35
C THR A 91 -13.30 -16.21 2.79
N GLU A 92 -13.24 -15.81 4.06
CA GLU A 92 -12.09 -15.10 4.64
C GLU A 92 -10.82 -15.95 4.56
N GLN A 93 -10.91 -17.23 4.90
CA GLN A 93 -9.78 -18.15 4.82
C GLN A 93 -9.30 -18.33 3.36
N ASN A 94 -10.20 -18.43 2.40
CA ASN A 94 -9.83 -18.51 0.98
C ASN A 94 -9.11 -17.24 0.49
N GLU A 95 -9.56 -16.06 0.91
CA GLU A 95 -8.87 -14.81 0.59
C GLU A 95 -7.49 -14.71 1.28
N ARG A 96 -7.38 -15.18 2.53
CA ARG A 96 -6.09 -15.30 3.23
C ARG A 96 -5.16 -16.28 2.51
N LEU A 97 -5.65 -17.46 2.13
CA LEU A 97 -4.85 -18.46 1.40
C LEU A 97 -4.35 -17.90 0.08
N LYS A 98 -5.17 -17.18 -0.69
CA LYS A 98 -4.71 -16.47 -1.89
C LYS A 98 -3.56 -15.51 -1.59
N LEU A 99 -3.64 -14.75 -0.49
CA LEU A 99 -2.59 -13.81 -0.11
C LEU A 99 -1.27 -14.51 0.27
N VAL A 100 -1.33 -15.60 1.03
CA VAL A 100 -0.13 -16.31 1.51
C VAL A 100 0.41 -17.37 0.54
N THR A 101 -0.29 -17.63 -0.56
CA THR A 101 0.17 -18.53 -1.65
C THR A 101 0.68 -17.75 -2.87
N SER A 102 0.41 -16.45 -2.96
CA SER A 102 0.93 -15.60 -4.04
C SER A 102 2.46 -15.57 -4.04
N PRO A 103 3.12 -15.92 -5.17
CA PRO A 103 4.56 -15.77 -5.32
C PRO A 103 4.99 -14.34 -4.99
N GLY A 104 5.95 -14.22 -4.08
CA GLY A 104 6.48 -12.96 -3.61
C GLY A 104 5.80 -12.35 -2.39
N ALA A 105 4.70 -12.94 -1.91
CA ALA A 105 4.07 -12.56 -0.67
C ALA A 105 5.03 -12.71 0.52
N ARG A 106 4.94 -11.78 1.47
CA ARG A 106 5.73 -11.79 2.69
C ARG A 106 4.90 -12.40 3.79
N VAL A 107 5.43 -13.45 4.39
CA VAL A 107 4.68 -14.30 5.30
C VAL A 107 5.50 -14.56 6.56
N LEU A 108 4.77 -14.84 7.63
CA LEU A 108 5.28 -15.39 8.86
C LEU A 108 4.82 -16.84 8.93
N TRP A 109 5.77 -17.77 8.92
CA TRP A 109 5.51 -19.18 9.22
C TRP A 109 5.68 -19.41 10.71
N THR A 110 4.71 -20.04 11.36
CA THR A 110 4.85 -20.49 12.75
C THR A 110 5.16 -21.98 12.73
N ASP A 111 6.20 -22.41 13.44
CA ASP A 111 6.52 -23.83 13.55
C ASP A 111 5.33 -24.63 14.14
N PRO A 112 5.24 -25.95 13.87
CA PRO A 112 4.15 -26.79 14.40
C PRO A 112 4.05 -26.77 15.92
N ASP A 113 5.17 -26.52 16.62
CA ASP A 113 5.23 -26.42 18.07
C ASP A 113 4.76 -25.05 18.61
N GLY A 114 4.44 -24.10 17.73
CA GLY A 114 3.99 -22.74 18.08
C GLY A 114 5.05 -21.88 18.80
N CYS A 115 6.29 -22.33 18.82
CA CYS A 115 7.39 -21.77 19.60
C CYS A 115 8.21 -20.73 18.83
N ALA A 116 8.27 -20.85 17.50
CA ALA A 116 9.08 -20.00 16.66
C ALA A 116 8.29 -19.44 15.47
N VAL A 117 8.48 -18.15 15.22
CA VAL A 117 7.94 -17.46 14.06
C VAL A 117 9.10 -17.13 13.11
N HIS A 118 8.98 -17.62 11.88
CA HIS A 118 9.98 -17.54 10.84
C HIS A 118 9.49 -16.62 9.71
N PRO A 119 10.01 -15.39 9.61
CA PRO A 119 9.67 -14.50 8.51
C PRO A 119 10.29 -14.99 7.20
N GLY A 120 9.52 -14.97 6.13
CA GLY A 120 9.96 -15.42 4.83
C GLY A 120 9.18 -14.82 3.67
N LYS A 121 9.48 -15.33 2.48
CA LYS A 121 8.85 -14.92 1.25
C LYS A 121 8.43 -16.14 0.45
N VAL A 122 7.18 -16.13 -0.04
CA VAL A 122 6.65 -17.20 -0.87
C VAL A 122 7.40 -17.24 -2.20
N VAL A 123 7.92 -18.42 -2.53
CA VAL A 123 8.65 -18.70 -3.77
C VAL A 123 7.72 -19.37 -4.78
N ALA A 124 6.98 -20.37 -4.32
CA ALA A 124 6.05 -21.16 -5.11
C ALA A 124 4.91 -21.68 -4.22
N ALA A 125 3.80 -22.06 -4.84
CA ALA A 125 2.71 -22.77 -4.18
C ALA A 125 2.18 -23.86 -5.14
N GLU A 126 2.01 -25.08 -4.63
CA GLU A 126 1.43 -26.22 -5.34
C GLU A 126 0.34 -26.85 -4.46
N GLY A 127 -0.92 -26.58 -4.80
CA GLY A 127 -2.04 -26.92 -3.93
C GLY A 127 -1.95 -26.17 -2.61
N GLU A 128 -1.95 -26.90 -1.50
CA GLU A 128 -1.87 -26.35 -0.14
C GLU A 128 -0.43 -26.16 0.36
N ILE A 129 0.54 -26.74 -0.35
CA ILE A 129 1.95 -26.67 0.02
C ILE A 129 2.55 -25.40 -0.58
N VAL A 130 3.15 -24.59 0.29
CA VAL A 130 3.79 -23.33 -0.04
C VAL A 130 5.28 -23.43 0.25
N THR A 131 6.12 -23.16 -0.75
CA THR A 131 7.56 -23.05 -0.57
C THR A 131 7.91 -21.62 -0.16
N VAL A 132 8.50 -21.46 1.03
CA VAL A 132 8.86 -20.18 1.61
C VAL A 132 10.38 -20.07 1.75
N ALA A 133 10.98 -19.07 1.10
CA ALA A 133 12.36 -18.70 1.34
C ALA A 133 12.46 -17.92 2.67
N LEU A 134 13.14 -18.50 3.66
CA LEU A 134 13.25 -17.92 4.99
C LEU A 134 14.28 -16.79 5.04
N THR A 135 14.01 -15.76 5.84
CA THR A 135 14.94 -14.63 6.03
C THR A 135 16.26 -15.05 6.69
N SER A 136 16.22 -16.13 7.49
CA SER A 136 17.41 -16.77 8.07
C SER A 136 18.27 -17.50 7.03
N GLY A 137 17.79 -17.62 5.80
CA GLY A 137 18.35 -18.47 4.76
C GLY A 137 17.68 -19.85 4.72
N GLY A 138 17.71 -20.48 3.55
CA GLY A 138 17.04 -21.75 3.28
C GLY A 138 15.60 -21.59 2.77
N GLU A 139 14.98 -22.72 2.45
CA GLU A 139 13.59 -22.83 2.03
C GLU A 139 12.86 -23.81 2.96
N ALA A 140 11.57 -23.57 3.19
CA ALA A 140 10.68 -24.45 3.93
C ALA A 140 9.43 -24.74 3.07
N GLU A 141 8.97 -25.98 3.08
CA GLU A 141 7.67 -26.37 2.53
C GLU A 141 6.68 -26.43 3.70
N VAL A 142 5.64 -25.62 3.62
CA VAL A 142 4.69 -25.41 4.72
C VAL A 142 3.27 -25.37 4.18
N PHE A 143 2.29 -25.72 4.99
CA PHE A 143 0.89 -25.59 4.58
C PHE A 143 0.45 -24.12 4.62
N GLY A 144 -0.38 -23.71 3.66
CA GLY A 144 -0.85 -22.32 3.57
C GLY A 144 -1.60 -21.83 4.83
N ASN A 145 -2.24 -22.73 5.57
CA ASN A 145 -2.92 -22.42 6.83
C ASN A 145 -1.94 -22.11 8.00
N GLU A 146 -0.70 -22.60 7.92
CA GLU A 146 0.39 -22.29 8.87
C GLU A 146 1.04 -20.92 8.60
N LEU A 147 0.67 -20.27 7.50
CA LEU A 147 1.19 -18.96 7.10
C LEU A 147 0.25 -17.83 7.49
N THR A 148 0.84 -16.76 8.02
CA THR A 148 0.17 -15.47 8.19
C THR A 148 0.87 -14.41 7.35
N VAL A 149 0.14 -13.38 6.91
CA VAL A 149 0.75 -12.27 6.18
C VAL A 149 1.62 -11.46 7.14
N ASP A 150 2.87 -11.18 6.74
CA ASP A 150 3.69 -10.21 7.46
C ASP A 150 3.26 -8.80 7.06
N GLU A 151 2.24 -8.27 7.75
CA GLU A 151 1.65 -6.96 7.48
C GLU A 151 2.69 -5.83 7.62
N ALA A 152 3.61 -5.94 8.57
CA ALA A 152 4.65 -4.95 8.80
C ALA A 152 5.65 -4.92 7.64
N ALA A 153 6.14 -6.08 7.22
CA ALA A 153 7.05 -6.17 6.07
C ALA A 153 6.34 -5.84 4.75
N THR A 154 5.06 -6.16 4.63
CA THR A 154 4.22 -5.81 3.47
C THR A 154 4.03 -4.31 3.36
N SER A 155 3.67 -3.63 4.46
CA SER A 155 3.55 -2.17 4.51
C SER A 155 4.87 -1.49 4.17
N LYS A 156 5.98 -1.92 4.79
CA LYS A 156 7.32 -1.36 4.53
C LYS A 156 7.73 -1.51 3.06
N HIS A 157 7.40 -2.65 2.44
CA HIS A 157 7.66 -2.86 1.02
C HIS A 157 6.80 -1.95 0.14
N ARG A 158 5.50 -1.82 0.46
CA ARG A 158 4.56 -0.92 -0.21
C ARG A 158 5.09 0.52 -0.21
N ASP A 159 5.56 1.00 0.93
CA ASP A 159 6.13 2.33 1.06
C ASP A 159 7.38 2.50 0.19
N ALA A 160 8.23 1.47 0.12
CA ALA A 160 9.46 1.52 -0.66
C ALA A 160 9.22 1.53 -2.18
N ILE A 161 8.13 0.94 -2.68
CA ILE A 161 7.77 0.95 -4.12
C ILE A 161 6.81 2.08 -4.51
N SER A 162 6.31 2.84 -3.52
CA SER A 162 5.36 3.94 -3.73
C SER A 162 5.90 5.16 -4.47
N PRO A 163 7.18 5.54 -4.37
CA PRO A 163 7.68 6.66 -5.15
C PRO A 163 7.55 6.39 -6.66
N ILE A 164 7.12 7.41 -7.39
CA ILE A 164 7.07 7.37 -8.86
C ILE A 164 8.50 7.17 -9.40
N ASP A 165 8.62 6.44 -10.50
CA ASP A 165 9.87 6.11 -11.19
C ASP A 165 10.77 5.12 -10.44
N THR A 166 10.28 4.51 -9.35
CA THR A 166 11.01 3.47 -8.60
C THR A 166 11.27 2.25 -9.48
N PRO A 167 12.54 1.83 -9.68
CA PRO A 167 12.85 0.62 -10.42
C PRO A 167 12.28 -0.62 -9.72
N VAL A 168 11.48 -1.40 -10.46
CA VAL A 168 10.86 -2.62 -9.93
C VAL A 168 11.05 -3.79 -10.87
N VAL A 169 10.99 -5.00 -10.32
CA VAL A 169 10.82 -6.25 -11.05
C VAL A 169 9.42 -6.75 -10.75
N TRP A 170 8.58 -6.80 -11.78
CA TRP A 170 7.24 -7.39 -11.68
C TRP A 170 7.30 -8.87 -12.05
N THR A 171 6.73 -9.72 -11.21
CA THR A 171 6.52 -11.13 -11.52
C THR A 171 5.10 -11.30 -12.05
N ASP A 172 4.96 -11.71 -13.30
CA ASP A 172 3.65 -11.97 -13.89
C ASP A 172 2.98 -13.14 -13.16
N PRO A 173 1.85 -12.95 -12.48
CA PRO A 173 1.22 -13.99 -11.68
C PRO A 173 0.69 -15.16 -12.52
N SER A 174 0.46 -14.96 -13.83
CA SER A 174 -0.03 -16.01 -14.72
C SER A 174 1.09 -16.87 -15.32
N THR A 175 2.30 -16.34 -15.45
CA THR A 175 3.43 -17.01 -16.12
C THR A 175 4.65 -17.22 -15.24
N GLY A 176 4.69 -16.60 -14.05
CA GLY A 176 5.87 -16.53 -13.19
C GLY A 176 7.05 -15.73 -13.78
N LYS A 177 6.87 -15.12 -14.95
CA LYS A 177 7.94 -14.44 -15.66
C LYS A 177 8.27 -13.10 -15.00
N LYS A 178 9.56 -12.82 -14.82
CA LYS A 178 10.05 -11.54 -14.28
C LYS A 178 10.23 -10.50 -15.38
N HIS A 179 9.73 -9.30 -15.11
CA HIS A 179 9.76 -8.14 -16.00
C HIS A 179 10.36 -6.93 -15.27
N HIS A 180 11.41 -6.34 -15.83
CA HIS A 180 11.95 -5.08 -15.31
C HIS A 180 11.09 -3.91 -15.76
N GLY A 181 10.75 -3.02 -14.84
CA GLY A 181 9.92 -1.85 -15.09
C GLY A 181 10.14 -0.73 -14.08
N ARG A 182 9.22 0.24 -14.07
CA ARG A 182 9.21 1.34 -13.10
C ARG A 182 7.82 1.49 -12.50
N SER A 183 7.76 1.69 -11.18
CA SER A 183 6.54 2.07 -10.48
C SER A 183 6.12 3.48 -10.91
N LEU A 184 4.83 3.70 -11.08
CA LEU A 184 4.21 5.01 -11.29
C LEU A 184 3.39 5.43 -10.07
N GLY A 185 3.63 4.76 -8.94
CA GLY A 185 2.94 4.99 -7.68
C GLY A 185 1.70 4.10 -7.49
N SER A 186 1.14 4.21 -6.29
CA SER A 186 -0.10 3.53 -5.92
C SER A 186 -1.29 4.12 -6.69
N ILE A 187 -2.19 3.25 -7.14
CA ILE A 187 -3.48 3.62 -7.74
C ILE A 187 -4.67 3.27 -6.83
N GLY A 188 -4.41 3.07 -5.54
CA GLY A 188 -5.43 2.75 -4.53
C GLY A 188 -5.45 1.28 -4.11
N GLY A 189 -5.64 1.06 -2.81
CA GLY A 189 -5.50 -0.25 -2.19
C GLY A 189 -4.07 -0.79 -2.37
N ASP A 190 -3.95 -2.08 -2.69
CA ASP A 190 -2.67 -2.75 -2.96
C ASP A 190 -2.22 -2.70 -4.42
N ASN A 191 -2.85 -1.87 -5.25
CA ASN A 191 -2.56 -1.79 -6.67
C ASN A 191 -1.55 -0.68 -6.99
N PHE A 192 -0.63 -0.98 -7.89
CA PHE A 192 0.39 -0.08 -8.42
C PHE A 192 0.28 0.00 -9.92
N ALA A 193 0.42 1.22 -10.47
CA ALA A 193 0.64 1.37 -11.89
C ALA A 193 2.14 1.14 -12.17
N ILE A 194 2.46 0.34 -13.18
CA ILE A 194 3.83 0.06 -13.59
C ILE A 194 4.02 0.29 -15.09
N GLN A 195 5.20 0.76 -15.46
CA GLN A 195 5.64 0.89 -16.84
C GLN A 195 6.65 -0.22 -17.16
N ILE A 196 6.33 -1.08 -18.13
CA ILE A 196 7.20 -2.16 -18.61
C ILE A 196 7.64 -1.85 -20.06
N PRO A 197 8.95 -1.86 -20.39
CA PRO A 197 9.44 -1.40 -21.68
C PRO A 197 8.99 -2.20 -22.92
N PHE A 198 8.54 -3.44 -22.74
CA PHE A 198 8.39 -4.40 -23.85
C PHE A 198 6.96 -4.54 -24.40
N ALA A 199 5.95 -3.94 -23.77
CA ALA A 199 4.54 -4.17 -24.09
C ALA A 199 3.84 -2.90 -24.65
N GLY A 200 4.38 -2.30 -25.71
CA GLY A 200 3.79 -1.10 -26.29
C GLY A 200 3.73 0.07 -25.31
N ARG A 201 3.14 1.20 -25.71
CA ARG A 201 2.94 2.36 -24.81
C ARG A 201 1.80 2.11 -23.82
N GLY A 202 1.89 1.06 -23.01
CA GLY A 202 0.89 0.68 -22.02
C GLY A 202 1.44 0.71 -20.60
N PHE A 203 0.58 1.01 -19.64
CA PHE A 203 0.84 0.80 -18.22
C PHE A 203 0.10 -0.46 -17.79
N SER A 204 0.69 -1.23 -16.87
CA SER A 204 0.04 -2.38 -16.25
C SER A 204 -0.31 -2.06 -14.81
N ALA A 205 -1.38 -2.64 -14.29
CA ALA A 205 -1.64 -2.67 -12.85
C ALA A 205 -1.04 -3.94 -12.26
N ALA A 206 -0.34 -3.83 -11.13
CA ALA A 206 0.25 -4.96 -10.41
C ALA A 206 -0.04 -4.83 -8.91
N LYS A 207 -0.09 -5.97 -8.19
CA LYS A 207 -0.19 -5.94 -6.74
C LYS A 207 1.17 -5.66 -6.12
N ALA A 208 1.18 -5.08 -4.93
CA ALA A 208 2.42 -4.81 -4.19
C ALA A 208 3.30 -6.06 -4.00
N HIS A 209 2.67 -7.22 -3.75
CA HIS A 209 3.37 -8.50 -3.56
C HIS A 209 3.96 -9.08 -4.85
N ASP A 210 3.45 -8.70 -6.03
CA ASP A 210 4.01 -9.09 -7.33
C ASP A 210 5.25 -8.27 -7.71
N LEU A 211 5.52 -7.18 -6.98
CA LEU A 211 6.59 -6.24 -7.25
C LEU A 211 7.76 -6.49 -6.30
N GLU A 212 8.96 -6.53 -6.85
CA GLU A 212 10.22 -6.48 -6.11
C GLU A 212 10.91 -5.16 -6.44
N LEU A 213 11.63 -4.58 -5.48
CA LEU A 213 12.58 -3.51 -5.81
C LEU A 213 13.64 -4.11 -6.74
N ALA A 214 13.86 -3.49 -7.88
CA ALA A 214 14.98 -3.90 -8.71
C ALA A 214 16.26 -3.57 -7.95
N ALA A 215 17.21 -4.51 -7.91
CA ALA A 215 18.55 -4.22 -7.43
C ALA A 215 19.04 -2.96 -8.15
N ALA A 216 19.65 -2.03 -7.40
CA ALA A 216 20.21 -0.82 -7.99
C ALA A 216 21.12 -1.23 -9.14
N GLY A 217 20.64 -1.06 -10.36
CA GLY A 217 21.44 -1.36 -11.54
C GLY A 217 22.71 -0.54 -11.49
N PRO A 218 23.80 -0.97 -12.16
CA PRO A 218 24.92 -0.07 -12.40
C PRO A 218 24.34 1.24 -12.95
N PRO A 219 24.81 2.40 -12.46
CA PRO A 219 24.27 3.69 -12.88
C PRO A 219 24.23 3.70 -14.39
N ALA A 220 23.04 3.95 -14.95
CA ALA A 220 22.85 3.90 -16.40
C ALA A 220 23.94 4.74 -17.06
N PRO A 221 24.58 4.25 -18.13
CA PRO A 221 25.63 4.99 -18.80
C PRO A 221 25.07 6.38 -19.17
N PRO A 222 25.87 7.45 -18.99
CA PRO A 222 25.38 8.80 -19.17
C PRO A 222 24.80 8.94 -20.59
N VAL A 223 23.48 9.17 -20.66
CA VAL A 223 22.80 9.38 -21.94
C VAL A 223 23.38 10.66 -22.54
N LYS A 224 23.94 10.54 -23.74
CA LYS A 224 24.42 11.71 -24.47
C LYS A 224 23.23 12.42 -25.07
N PHE A 225 22.70 13.40 -24.35
CA PHE A 225 21.57 14.20 -24.82
C PHE A 225 21.95 15.03 -26.06
N THR A 226 21.04 15.12 -27.01
CA THR A 226 21.17 15.98 -28.19
C THR A 226 20.70 17.40 -27.85
N GLU A 227 21.32 18.40 -28.47
CA GLU A 227 20.92 19.81 -28.31
C GLU A 227 20.43 20.37 -29.66
N PRO A 228 19.23 19.97 -30.15
CA PRO A 228 18.68 20.39 -31.44
C PRO A 228 18.62 21.91 -31.61
N ASN A 229 18.43 22.67 -30.52
CA ASN A 229 18.22 24.11 -30.56
C ASN A 229 19.49 24.91 -30.24
N ARG A 230 20.66 24.26 -30.12
CA ARG A 230 21.94 24.92 -29.77
C ARG A 230 22.32 26.05 -30.72
N LYS A 231 22.10 25.87 -32.02
CA LYS A 231 22.42 26.88 -33.04
C LYS A 231 21.57 28.14 -32.90
N ILE A 232 20.32 28.01 -32.43
CA ILE A 232 19.41 29.13 -32.24
C ILE A 232 19.81 29.93 -30.99
N ARG A 233 20.13 29.25 -29.89
CA ARG A 233 20.57 29.90 -28.64
C ARG A 233 21.99 30.47 -28.69
N GLY A 234 22.89 29.85 -29.45
CA GLY A 234 24.30 30.21 -29.49
C GLY A 234 25.14 29.71 -28.30
N HIS A 235 24.57 28.93 -27.38
CA HIS A 235 25.28 28.33 -26.24
C HIS A 235 24.76 26.92 -25.89
N ASN A 236 25.52 26.20 -25.07
CA ASN A 236 25.13 24.86 -24.59
C ASN A 236 23.90 24.97 -23.69
N PHE A 237 22.92 24.09 -23.93
CA PHE A 237 21.74 23.98 -23.09
C PHE A 237 22.08 23.33 -21.76
N TYR A 238 22.74 22.18 -21.79
CA TYR A 238 23.17 21.51 -20.58
C TYR A 238 24.32 22.26 -19.93
N ALA A 239 24.27 22.38 -18.60
CA ALA A 239 25.34 23.03 -17.86
C ALA A 239 26.64 22.21 -17.94
N PRO A 240 27.82 22.84 -17.79
CA PRO A 240 29.09 22.12 -17.75
C PRO A 240 29.11 21.07 -16.64
N LYS A 241 29.88 19.98 -16.84
CA LYS A 241 30.01 18.89 -15.86
C LYS A 241 30.34 19.38 -14.44
N ALA A 242 31.16 20.42 -14.31
CA ALA A 242 31.54 21.02 -13.03
C ALA A 242 30.39 21.74 -12.29
N VAL A 243 29.37 22.17 -13.03
CA VAL A 243 28.13 22.71 -12.46
C VAL A 243 27.18 21.56 -12.11
N LEU A 244 26.98 20.64 -13.05
CA LEU A 244 26.09 19.48 -12.85
C LEU A 244 26.51 18.59 -11.67
N SER A 245 27.82 18.44 -11.43
CA SER A 245 28.34 17.67 -10.29
C SER A 245 28.02 18.29 -8.92
N LYS A 246 27.52 19.53 -8.88
CA LYS A 246 27.10 20.22 -7.66
C LYS A 246 25.58 20.19 -7.47
N VAL A 247 24.83 19.73 -8.46
CA VAL A 247 23.37 19.61 -8.36
C VAL A 247 23.06 18.30 -7.62
N PRO A 248 22.29 18.34 -6.53
CA PRO A 248 21.83 17.13 -5.85
C PRO A 248 21.12 16.16 -6.81
N ALA A 249 21.23 14.86 -6.54
CA ALA A 249 20.45 13.84 -7.24
C ALA A 249 18.96 13.95 -6.87
N LEU A 250 18.07 13.40 -7.71
CA LEU A 250 16.64 13.37 -7.42
C LEU A 250 16.36 12.65 -6.08
N GLY A 251 15.52 13.26 -5.24
CA GLY A 251 15.19 12.80 -3.89
C GLY A 251 16.29 13.04 -2.84
N ALA A 252 17.46 13.54 -3.23
CA ALA A 252 18.57 13.72 -2.30
C ALA A 252 18.32 14.81 -1.24
N THR A 253 17.33 15.68 -1.46
CA THR A 253 16.93 16.72 -0.51
C THR A 253 15.50 16.56 -0.03
N GLU A 254 14.92 15.35 -0.06
CA GLU A 254 13.51 15.09 0.33
C GLU A 254 13.18 15.65 1.73
N ASP A 255 14.10 15.51 2.69
CA ASP A 255 13.94 16.03 4.05
C ASP A 255 14.17 17.56 4.18
N THR A 256 14.57 18.24 3.11
CA THR A 256 14.73 19.70 3.10
C THR A 256 13.41 20.39 2.74
N PRO A 257 12.89 21.29 3.60
CA PRO A 257 11.71 22.09 3.28
C PRO A 257 11.86 22.83 1.94
N LEU A 258 10.77 22.93 1.17
CA LEU A 258 10.78 23.50 -0.18
C LEU A 258 11.37 24.92 -0.23
N GLU A 259 11.06 25.76 0.76
CA GLU A 259 11.60 27.13 0.89
C GLU A 259 13.12 27.19 1.11
N GLU A 260 13.71 26.11 1.65
CA GLU A 260 15.14 26.01 1.94
C GLU A 260 15.92 25.33 0.81
N LYS A 261 15.23 24.66 -0.12
CA LYS A 261 15.86 24.03 -1.28
C LYS A 261 16.60 25.07 -2.12
N LYS A 262 17.83 24.72 -2.50
CA LYS A 262 18.70 25.56 -3.31
C LYS A 262 18.50 25.26 -4.78
N PHE A 263 18.37 26.30 -5.58
CA PHE A 263 18.37 26.22 -7.03
C PHE A 263 19.80 26.31 -7.57
N HIS A 264 20.17 25.36 -8.40
CA HIS A 264 21.50 25.24 -8.99
C HIS A 264 21.53 25.61 -10.47
N LEU A 265 20.40 25.47 -11.16
CA LEU A 265 20.25 25.85 -12.57
C LEU A 265 18.99 26.68 -12.74
N HIS A 266 19.01 27.54 -13.75
CA HIS A 266 17.87 28.33 -14.16
C HIS A 266 17.70 28.24 -15.68
N TYR A 267 16.48 27.97 -16.11
CA TYR A 267 16.08 27.98 -17.51
C TYR A 267 14.90 28.92 -17.69
N PHE A 268 14.79 29.58 -18.84
CA PHE A 268 13.74 30.55 -19.09
C PHE A 268 13.35 30.62 -20.57
N THR A 269 12.18 31.18 -20.86
CA THR A 269 11.75 31.50 -22.23
C THR A 269 11.21 32.91 -22.32
N GLY A 270 11.94 33.81 -23.00
CA GLY A 270 11.44 35.13 -23.45
C GLY A 270 10.71 35.97 -22.38
N GLY A 271 11.12 35.89 -21.12
CA GLY A 271 10.50 36.60 -19.99
C GLY A 271 9.11 36.10 -19.56
N ALA A 272 8.66 34.94 -20.07
CA ALA A 272 7.33 34.39 -19.78
C ALA A 272 7.36 33.29 -18.72
N ALA A 273 8.22 32.28 -18.84
CA ALA A 273 8.26 31.18 -17.88
C ALA A 273 9.71 30.87 -17.48
N ASN A 274 9.87 30.50 -16.21
CA ASN A 274 11.14 30.19 -15.58
C ASN A 274 11.08 28.80 -14.96
N TRP A 275 12.20 28.07 -15.02
CA TRP A 275 12.39 26.79 -14.35
C TRP A 275 13.66 26.86 -13.52
N TYR A 276 13.51 26.78 -12.21
CA TYR A 276 14.61 26.76 -11.26
C TYR A 276 14.82 25.33 -10.78
N ILE A 277 15.99 24.76 -11.03
CA ILE A 277 16.28 23.34 -10.78
C ILE A 277 17.00 23.17 -9.45
N ALA A 278 16.41 22.39 -8.55
CA ALA A 278 17.01 22.02 -7.27
C ALA A 278 17.75 20.69 -7.36
N GLU A 279 17.20 19.71 -8.08
CA GLU A 279 17.76 18.37 -8.19
C GLU A 279 17.77 17.89 -9.64
N TYR A 280 18.73 17.03 -10.00
CA TYR A 280 18.91 16.58 -11.38
C TYR A 280 19.45 15.16 -11.45
N ASP A 281 18.86 14.36 -12.34
CA ASP A 281 19.38 13.06 -12.73
C ASP A 281 20.11 13.17 -14.09
N PRO A 282 21.45 13.08 -14.13
CA PRO A 282 22.22 13.15 -15.36
C PRO A 282 22.02 11.94 -16.29
N ALA A 283 21.48 10.82 -15.81
CA ALA A 283 21.23 9.65 -16.64
C ALA A 283 19.98 9.82 -17.49
N THR A 284 18.90 10.37 -16.93
CA THR A 284 17.61 10.53 -17.64
C THR A 284 17.36 11.94 -18.16
N GLY A 285 18.05 12.93 -17.60
CA GLY A 285 17.78 14.34 -17.89
C GLY A 285 16.57 14.89 -17.13
N LYS A 286 15.96 14.10 -16.24
CA LYS A 286 14.89 14.55 -15.35
C LYS A 286 15.45 15.45 -14.25
N ALA A 287 14.67 16.45 -13.88
CA ALA A 287 15.01 17.42 -12.86
C ALA A 287 13.80 17.66 -11.96
N PHE A 288 14.04 18.04 -10.71
CA PHE A 288 13.01 18.51 -9.78
C PHE A 288 13.29 19.97 -9.42
N GLY A 289 12.24 20.78 -9.37
CA GLY A 289 12.39 22.21 -9.15
C GLY A 289 11.09 22.99 -9.19
N LEU A 290 11.22 24.32 -9.26
CA LEU A 290 10.12 25.26 -9.32
C LEU A 290 9.91 25.72 -10.77
N MET A 291 8.70 25.54 -11.29
CA MET A 291 8.24 26.16 -12.54
C MET A 291 7.44 27.41 -12.20
N ASP A 292 7.95 28.58 -12.59
CA ASP A 292 7.34 29.87 -12.32
C ASP A 292 6.93 30.55 -13.64
N PRO A 293 5.63 30.53 -13.98
CA PRO A 293 5.10 31.12 -15.21
C PRO A 293 4.87 32.64 -15.11
N SER A 294 5.07 33.25 -13.93
CA SER A 294 4.85 34.70 -13.74
C SER A 294 6.16 35.45 -13.49
N GLY A 295 7.20 34.75 -13.06
CA GLY A 295 8.44 35.35 -12.56
C GLY A 295 8.24 36.08 -11.25
N ARG A 296 7.21 35.75 -10.44
CA ARG A 296 6.95 36.43 -9.15
C ARG A 296 7.10 35.50 -7.95
N GLY A 297 7.59 34.28 -8.17
CA GLY A 297 7.79 33.27 -7.13
C GLY A 297 6.51 32.55 -6.69
N ASP A 298 5.43 32.64 -7.47
CA ASP A 298 4.17 31.89 -7.29
C ASP A 298 4.15 30.57 -8.10
N GLY A 299 5.34 30.05 -8.41
CA GLY A 299 5.51 28.83 -9.20
C GLY A 299 5.06 27.55 -8.51
N SER A 300 4.91 26.49 -9.30
CA SER A 300 4.61 25.15 -8.81
C SER A 300 5.88 24.30 -8.75
N TRP A 301 6.02 23.51 -7.68
CA TRP A 301 7.08 22.52 -7.56
C TRP A 301 6.71 21.26 -8.33
N GLY A 302 7.68 20.68 -9.04
CA GLY A 302 7.44 19.46 -9.79
C GLY A 302 8.64 18.97 -10.55
N TYR A 303 8.42 17.85 -11.24
CA TYR A 303 9.41 17.25 -12.12
C TYR A 303 9.34 17.88 -13.52
N VAL A 304 10.50 18.01 -14.16
CA VAL A 304 10.64 18.50 -15.53
C VAL A 304 11.72 17.72 -16.27
N SER A 305 11.51 17.50 -17.57
CA SER A 305 12.50 16.85 -18.44
C SER A 305 13.33 17.92 -19.16
N LEU A 306 14.62 18.02 -18.82
CA LEU A 306 15.53 18.93 -19.52
C LEU A 306 15.63 18.62 -21.03
N PRO A 307 15.64 17.35 -21.50
CA PRO A 307 15.53 17.05 -22.92
C PRO A 307 14.25 17.57 -23.60
N GLU A 308 13.10 17.57 -22.90
CA GLU A 308 11.86 18.14 -23.45
C GLU A 308 11.94 19.67 -23.51
N LEU A 309 12.48 20.31 -22.46
CA LEU A 309 12.72 21.75 -22.48
C LEU A 309 13.68 22.14 -23.61
N GLU A 310 14.75 21.35 -23.80
CA GLU A 310 15.70 21.56 -24.89
C GLU A 310 15.04 21.42 -26.27
N ALA A 311 14.16 20.44 -26.45
CA ALA A 311 13.46 20.20 -27.70
C ALA A 311 12.32 21.21 -27.97
N TYR A 312 11.88 21.95 -26.96
CA TYR A 312 10.76 22.90 -27.08
C TYR A 312 11.10 24.03 -28.05
N ASN A 313 10.45 24.01 -29.21
CA ASN A 313 10.56 25.05 -30.24
C ASN A 313 9.31 25.10 -31.13
N PRO A 314 8.13 25.44 -30.59
CA PRO A 314 6.85 25.34 -31.30
C PRO A 314 6.72 26.28 -32.51
N SER A 315 7.53 27.33 -32.59
CA SER A 315 7.46 28.33 -33.68
C SER A 315 8.77 28.48 -34.45
N GLY A 316 9.76 27.62 -34.21
CA GLY A 316 11.08 27.69 -34.86
C GLY A 316 12.07 28.69 -34.23
N TYR A 317 11.61 29.65 -33.43
CA TYR A 317 12.43 30.69 -32.78
C TYR A 317 12.16 30.88 -31.27
N ARG A 318 11.17 30.19 -30.70
CA ARG A 318 10.86 30.26 -29.27
C ARG A 318 11.46 29.05 -28.57
N VAL A 319 12.72 29.19 -28.19
CA VAL A 319 13.50 28.15 -27.50
C VAL A 319 13.60 28.47 -26.02
N ILE A 320 13.74 27.43 -25.20
CA ILE A 320 14.09 27.58 -23.79
C ILE A 320 15.59 27.75 -23.68
N GLU A 321 16.01 28.78 -22.95
CA GLU A 321 17.40 29.14 -22.71
C GLU A 321 17.84 28.71 -21.31
N ARG A 322 19.12 28.35 -21.17
CA ARG A 322 19.77 28.21 -19.87
C ARG A 322 20.42 29.52 -19.51
N ASP A 323 20.13 30.03 -18.33
CA ASP A 323 20.85 31.16 -17.77
C ASP A 323 22.30 30.76 -17.46
N CYS A 324 23.23 31.32 -18.24
CA CYS A 324 24.65 31.02 -18.13
C CYS A 324 25.34 31.75 -16.97
N TYR A 325 24.67 32.73 -16.36
CA TYR A 325 25.20 33.56 -15.29
C TYR A 325 24.47 33.34 -13.96
N PHE A 326 23.50 32.44 -13.94
CA PHE A 326 22.78 32.09 -12.73
C PHE A 326 23.73 31.62 -11.63
N SER A 327 23.75 32.35 -10.53
CA SER A 327 24.41 31.96 -9.29
C SER A 327 23.41 31.27 -8.38
N GLN A 328 23.86 30.23 -7.68
CA GLN A 328 23.00 29.43 -6.80
C GLN A 328 22.17 30.30 -5.86
N GLY A 329 20.86 30.05 -5.82
CA GLY A 329 19.88 30.82 -5.05
C GLY A 329 18.88 29.92 -4.33
N ASN A 330 17.92 30.51 -3.63
CA ASN A 330 16.76 29.82 -3.06
C ASN A 330 15.48 30.62 -3.40
N LEU A 331 14.32 30.19 -2.91
CA LEU A 331 13.05 30.87 -3.20
C LEU A 331 13.04 32.36 -2.78
N ALA A 332 13.70 32.70 -1.66
CA ALA A 332 13.86 34.08 -1.21
C ALA A 332 14.75 34.92 -2.15
N HIS A 333 15.68 34.29 -2.87
CA HIS A 333 16.48 34.94 -3.91
C HIS A 333 15.63 35.24 -5.15
N VAL A 334 14.79 34.28 -5.57
CA VAL A 334 13.91 34.42 -6.75
C VAL A 334 12.85 35.51 -6.55
N THR A 335 12.30 35.62 -5.33
CA THR A 335 11.25 36.61 -4.99
C THR A 335 11.78 38.03 -4.77
N ARG A 336 13.08 38.23 -4.50
CA ARG A 336 13.68 39.55 -4.26
C ARG A 336 14.25 40.23 -5.52
N ASN A 337 14.49 39.46 -6.58
CA ASN A 337 15.14 39.94 -7.81
C ASN A 337 14.16 40.19 -8.97
N ASN A 338 12.85 40.14 -8.72
CA ASN A 338 11.77 40.50 -9.65
C ASN A 338 10.97 41.70 -9.10
#